data_AF-A0A8H7BYW4-F1
#
_entry.id   AF-A0A8H7BYW4-F1
#
_cell.length_a   1.000
_cell.length_b   1.000
_cell.length_c   1.000
_cell.angle_alpha   90.00
_cell.angle_beta   90.00
_cell.angle_gamma   90.00
#
_symmetry.space_group_name_H-M   'P 1'
#
loop_
_entity.id
_entity.type
_entity.pdbx_description
1 polymer ?
#
loop_
_entity_poly.entity_id
_entity_poly.type
_entity_poly.pdbx_seq_one_letter_code
_entity_poly.pdbx_strand_id
1 'polypeptide(L)'
;MGTRSRVKLNSHVEVTAGSYTTLSGTSMAAPYVSGCIALYMQATGQRAPAVVLRAIMNSAMPILAPNRKALDSPTRQGSGLIQIHDAIHSTTNVEPYKIALNDTENFVRTATLSIENTSNKTKTYRLSHLPAAAVSGYDLARSAVPVAQPNYQSVSGLVSFEQAQIVLQAGETGNLQTTFGQPASGIPHLIYGGYIVVNEGDNNENRSIYVPYYGALGNQRELPIFDRKQGYPYIGTRMGRAVIHQRSWYKNNGNIPVYNFRAGDVLYLYTRMGSPSAIAKLQLVQNDTTVGDLPHGTDHWVSRNDHGSDSSDYVYEWRGRFILRSGSNWSIRSVSNGTFRLRALALKIFGDPQKQDDWDVWYSHQFVVIG
;
A
#
# COMPACT_ATOMS: atom_id res chain seq x y z
N MET A 1 -11.14 -25.52 -5.47
CA MET A 1 -12.30 -24.62 -5.68
C MET A 1 -12.32 -23.59 -4.57
N GLY A 2 -11.83 -22.37 -4.83
CA GLY A 2 -11.79 -21.29 -3.86
C GLY A 2 -12.77 -20.20 -4.26
N THR A 3 -13.85 -20.04 -3.49
CA THR A 3 -14.80 -18.94 -3.61
C THR A 3 -14.09 -17.65 -3.20
N ARG A 4 -13.48 -16.97 -4.18
CA ARG A 4 -13.17 -15.54 -4.05
C ARG A 4 -14.49 -14.84 -3.74
N SER A 5 -14.56 -14.06 -2.67
CA SER A 5 -15.66 -13.11 -2.47
C SER A 5 -15.56 -12.06 -3.58
N ARG A 6 -16.10 -12.37 -4.75
CA ARG A 6 -16.21 -11.43 -5.86
C ARG A 6 -17.52 -10.71 -5.65
N VAL A 7 -17.47 -9.41 -5.39
CA VAL A 7 -18.62 -8.53 -5.59
C VAL A 7 -18.91 -8.57 -7.09
N LYS A 8 -19.94 -9.33 -7.46
CA LYS A 8 -20.48 -9.37 -8.82
C LYS A 8 -21.49 -8.24 -8.91
N LEU A 9 -21.15 -7.19 -9.65
CA LEU A 9 -22.07 -6.09 -9.93
C LEU A 9 -22.45 -6.18 -11.41
N ASN A 10 -23.74 -6.07 -11.68
CA ASN A 10 -24.22 -5.89 -13.05
C ASN A 10 -23.97 -4.44 -13.44
N SER A 11 -23.18 -4.23 -14.48
CA SER A 11 -22.82 -2.90 -14.97
C SER A 11 -23.12 -2.78 -16.47
N HIS A 12 -23.52 -1.58 -16.90
CA HIS A 12 -23.61 -1.24 -18.32
C HIS A 12 -22.22 -1.28 -18.96
N VAL A 13 -22.14 -1.83 -20.17
CA VAL A 13 -20.93 -1.79 -21.00
C VAL A 13 -21.34 -1.45 -22.42
N GLU A 14 -20.59 -0.55 -23.07
CA GLU A 14 -20.80 -0.22 -24.48
C GLU A 14 -20.19 -1.29 -25.39
N VAL A 15 -20.94 -2.36 -25.60
CA VAL A 15 -20.92 -3.07 -26.88
C VAL A 15 -22.39 -3.27 -27.26
N THR A 16 -22.90 -2.33 -28.08
CA THR A 16 -24.32 -2.12 -28.42
C THR A 16 -25.14 -1.57 -27.24
N ALA A 17 -25.63 -0.33 -27.36
CA ALA A 17 -26.38 0.40 -26.32
C ALA A 17 -27.53 -0.46 -25.73
N GLY A 18 -27.38 -0.88 -24.47
CA GLY A 18 -28.42 -1.61 -23.71
C GLY A 18 -28.04 -2.98 -23.15
N SER A 19 -26.82 -3.49 -23.39
CA SER A 19 -26.40 -4.78 -22.81
C SER A 19 -25.93 -4.66 -21.35
N TYR A 20 -26.17 -5.72 -20.57
CA TYR A 20 -25.68 -5.88 -19.21
C TYR A 20 -24.62 -6.97 -19.17
N THR A 21 -23.58 -6.76 -18.36
CA THR A 21 -22.60 -7.80 -18.06
C THR A 21 -22.25 -7.80 -16.58
N THR A 22 -21.78 -8.95 -16.10
CA THR A 22 -21.30 -9.10 -14.73
C THR A 22 -19.78 -9.01 -14.74
N LEU A 23 -19.26 -7.94 -14.15
CA LEU A 23 -17.82 -7.72 -13.97
C LEU A 23 -17.44 -7.89 -12.49
N SER A 24 -16.14 -7.96 -12.23
CA SER A 24 -15.60 -8.06 -10.87
C SER A 24 -14.33 -7.23 -10.78
N GLY A 25 -14.24 -6.37 -9.76
CA GLY A 25 -13.06 -5.55 -9.51
C GLY A 25 -13.38 -4.38 -8.59
N THR A 26 -12.33 -3.77 -8.04
CA THR A 26 -12.46 -2.51 -7.29
C THR A 26 -13.04 -1.39 -8.16
N SER A 27 -12.85 -1.45 -9.48
CA SER A 27 -13.49 -0.55 -10.45
C SER A 27 -15.02 -0.60 -10.45
N MET A 28 -15.64 -1.70 -10.00
CA MET A 28 -17.10 -1.78 -9.83
C MET A 28 -17.52 -1.35 -8.42
N ALA A 29 -16.68 -1.54 -7.41
CA ALA A 29 -16.93 -1.04 -6.06
C ALA A 29 -16.87 0.50 -6.01
N ALA A 30 -15.91 1.12 -6.72
CA ALA A 30 -15.73 2.57 -6.75
C ALA A 30 -17.01 3.36 -7.12
N PRO A 31 -17.70 3.09 -8.25
CA PRO A 31 -18.93 3.80 -8.59
C PRO A 31 -20.07 3.53 -7.61
N TYR A 32 -20.12 2.34 -6.97
CA TYR A 32 -21.08 2.08 -5.89
C TYR A 32 -20.83 3.01 -4.70
N VAL A 33 -19.57 3.13 -4.25
CA VAL A 33 -19.19 4.08 -3.19
C VAL A 33 -19.51 5.52 -3.59
N SER A 34 -19.24 5.91 -4.83
CA SER A 34 -19.57 7.25 -5.35
C SER A 34 -21.09 7.53 -5.29
N GLY A 35 -21.93 6.55 -5.64
CA GLY A 35 -23.39 6.66 -5.50
C GLY A 35 -23.84 6.81 -4.05
N CYS A 36 -23.27 6.03 -3.13
CA CYS A 36 -23.54 6.19 -1.69
C CYS A 36 -23.13 7.58 -1.19
N ILE A 37 -21.96 8.08 -1.58
CA ILE A 37 -21.50 9.44 -1.25
C ILE A 37 -22.50 10.49 -1.76
N ALA A 38 -22.97 10.36 -2.99
CA ALA A 38 -23.96 11.28 -3.56
C ALA A 38 -25.27 11.28 -2.76
N LEU A 39 -25.76 10.11 -2.36
CA LEU A 39 -26.95 9.99 -1.50
C LEU A 39 -26.74 10.65 -0.14
N TYR A 40 -25.59 10.44 0.49
CA TYR A 40 -25.25 11.09 1.77
C TYR A 40 -25.26 12.61 1.63
N MET A 41 -24.57 13.15 0.61
CA MET A 41 -24.48 14.58 0.35
C MET A 41 -25.86 15.18 0.06
N GLN A 42 -26.73 14.46 -0.65
CA GLN A 42 -28.08 14.90 -0.96
C GLN A 42 -28.97 14.92 0.30
N ALA A 43 -28.92 13.88 1.12
CA ALA A 43 -29.79 13.74 2.29
C ALA A 43 -29.40 14.67 3.43
N THR A 44 -28.10 14.91 3.63
CA THR A 44 -27.58 15.69 4.77
C THR A 44 -27.16 17.11 4.42
N GLY A 45 -26.98 17.42 3.14
CA GLY A 45 -26.39 18.69 2.67
C GLY A 45 -24.88 18.81 2.93
N GLN A 46 -24.24 17.84 3.59
CA GLN A 46 -22.83 17.90 3.98
C GLN A 46 -21.93 17.49 2.81
N ARG A 47 -20.93 18.32 2.50
CA ARG A 47 -20.05 18.14 1.32
C ARG A 47 -18.56 18.09 1.64
N ALA A 48 -18.16 18.46 2.85
CA ALA A 48 -16.75 18.47 3.24
C ALA A 48 -16.19 17.03 3.21
N PRO A 49 -15.10 16.74 2.47
CA PRO A 49 -14.63 15.36 2.29
C PRO A 49 -14.36 14.61 3.60
N ALA A 50 -13.76 15.26 4.59
CA ALA A 50 -13.48 14.66 5.89
C ALA A 50 -14.77 14.23 6.62
N VAL A 51 -15.81 15.05 6.54
CA VAL A 51 -17.10 14.80 7.19
C VAL A 51 -17.83 13.63 6.53
N VAL A 52 -17.85 13.60 5.19
CA VAL A 52 -18.43 12.50 4.42
C VAL A 52 -17.68 11.19 4.69
N LEU A 53 -16.34 11.23 4.70
CA LEU A 53 -15.51 10.05 5.00
C LEU A 53 -15.77 9.54 6.42
N ARG A 54 -15.80 10.44 7.43
CA ARG A 54 -16.12 10.08 8.81
C ARG A 54 -17.45 9.35 8.89
N ALA A 55 -18.52 9.92 8.34
CA ALA A 55 -19.85 9.34 8.43
C ALA A 55 -19.91 7.94 7.78
N ILE A 56 -19.34 7.80 6.58
CA ILE A 56 -19.29 6.50 5.88
C ILE A 56 -18.46 5.48 6.65
N MET A 57 -17.32 5.89 7.21
CA MET A 57 -16.41 4.99 7.92
C MET A 57 -16.90 4.61 9.31
N ASN A 58 -17.51 5.53 10.06
CA ASN A 58 -18.11 5.26 11.38
C ASN A 58 -19.27 4.27 11.29
N SER A 59 -20.06 4.32 10.21
CA SER A 59 -21.22 3.46 10.01
C SER A 59 -20.92 2.17 9.23
N ALA A 60 -19.68 1.97 8.75
CA ALA A 60 -19.35 0.77 7.99
C ALA A 60 -19.39 -0.49 8.88
N MET A 61 -19.81 -1.61 8.31
CA MET A 61 -19.98 -2.88 9.02
C MET A 61 -18.79 -3.82 8.74
N PRO A 62 -17.95 -4.15 9.74
CA PRO A 62 -16.88 -5.13 9.58
C PRO A 62 -17.40 -6.50 9.14
N ILE A 63 -16.74 -7.12 8.17
CA ILE A 63 -17.08 -8.45 7.66
C ILE A 63 -16.08 -9.52 8.07
N LEU A 64 -16.49 -10.78 7.95
CA LEU A 64 -15.63 -11.93 8.14
C LEU A 64 -14.57 -12.05 7.03
N ALA A 65 -13.39 -12.53 7.42
CA ALA A 65 -12.34 -12.92 6.48
C ALA A 65 -12.84 -14.01 5.52
N PRO A 66 -12.21 -14.20 4.34
CA PRO A 66 -12.63 -15.22 3.38
C PRO A 66 -12.65 -16.65 3.96
N ASN A 67 -11.80 -16.93 4.96
CA ASN A 67 -11.77 -18.21 5.66
C ASN A 67 -12.90 -18.38 6.70
N ARG A 68 -13.67 -17.30 6.97
CA ARG A 68 -14.79 -17.21 7.91
C ARG A 68 -14.44 -17.54 9.38
N LYS A 69 -13.16 -17.50 9.76
CA LYS A 69 -12.70 -17.84 11.12
C LYS A 69 -12.62 -16.64 12.07
N ALA A 70 -12.48 -15.45 11.53
CA ALA A 70 -12.36 -14.20 12.26
C ALA A 70 -12.85 -13.04 11.38
N LEU A 71 -12.99 -11.85 11.97
CA LEU A 71 -13.17 -10.63 11.19
C LEU A 71 -11.99 -10.40 10.27
N ASP A 72 -12.27 -9.86 9.10
CA ASP A 72 -11.26 -9.56 8.11
C ASP A 72 -10.38 -8.39 8.57
N SER A 73 -9.13 -8.37 8.10
CA SER A 73 -8.18 -7.35 8.52
C SER A 73 -8.61 -5.96 8.03
N PRO A 74 -8.56 -4.90 8.86
CA PRO A 74 -8.82 -3.53 8.43
C PRO A 74 -7.93 -3.09 7.25
N THR A 75 -6.77 -3.71 7.06
CA THR A 75 -5.90 -3.45 5.91
C THR A 75 -6.43 -4.03 4.59
N ARG A 76 -7.40 -4.95 4.63
CA ARG A 76 -8.10 -5.50 3.45
C ARG A 76 -9.47 -4.86 3.24
N GLN A 77 -10.26 -4.68 4.30
CA GLN A 77 -11.65 -4.20 4.22
C GLN A 77 -11.86 -2.73 4.61
N GLY A 78 -10.84 -2.04 5.12
CA GLY A 78 -11.01 -0.70 5.69
C GLY A 78 -11.91 -0.74 6.94
N SER A 79 -12.88 0.17 7.03
CA SER A 79 -13.90 0.14 8.10
C SER A 79 -14.97 -0.94 7.91
N GLY A 80 -15.01 -1.62 6.75
CA GLY A 80 -16.00 -2.63 6.43
C GLY A 80 -16.97 -2.23 5.30
N LEU A 81 -18.09 -2.93 5.19
CA LEU A 81 -19.12 -2.69 4.18
C LEU A 81 -19.89 -1.40 4.47
N ILE A 82 -20.01 -0.54 3.46
CA ILE A 82 -20.76 0.73 3.56
C ILE A 82 -22.23 0.46 3.94
N GLN A 83 -22.67 1.09 5.03
CA GLN A 83 -24.08 1.18 5.43
C GLN A 83 -24.56 2.62 5.24
N ILE A 84 -24.98 2.95 4.03
CA ILE A 84 -25.33 4.33 3.68
C ILE A 84 -26.55 4.84 4.44
N HIS A 85 -27.53 3.97 4.69
CA HIS A 85 -28.69 4.28 5.52
C HIS A 85 -28.26 4.72 6.93
N ASP A 86 -27.38 3.93 7.56
CA ASP A 86 -26.91 4.20 8.92
C ASP A 86 -26.04 5.46 8.98
N ALA A 87 -25.26 5.73 7.93
CA ALA A 87 -24.49 6.96 7.81
C ALA A 87 -25.39 8.20 7.75
N ILE A 88 -26.47 8.15 6.96
CA ILE A 88 -27.44 9.26 6.82
C ILE A 88 -28.19 9.51 8.13
N HIS A 89 -28.54 8.45 8.86
CA HIS A 89 -29.34 8.52 10.08
C HIS A 89 -28.50 8.53 11.37
N SER A 90 -27.17 8.57 11.28
CA SER A 90 -26.31 8.64 12.46
C SER A 90 -26.47 9.98 13.15
N THR A 91 -26.50 9.95 14.48
CA THR A 91 -26.53 11.14 15.34
C THR A 91 -25.33 11.17 16.28
N THR A 92 -24.25 10.50 15.88
CA THR A 92 -22.99 10.42 16.62
C THR A 92 -21.84 10.50 15.63
N ASN A 93 -20.86 11.32 15.95
CA ASN A 93 -19.61 11.41 15.20
C ASN A 93 -18.45 10.95 16.08
N VAL A 94 -17.53 10.15 15.53
CA VAL A 94 -16.32 9.70 16.23
C VAL A 94 -15.08 10.03 15.42
N GLU A 95 -14.16 10.77 16.03
CA GLU A 95 -12.86 11.14 15.46
C GLU A 95 -11.71 10.69 16.38
N PRO A 96 -10.56 10.23 15.85
CA PRO A 96 -10.31 9.98 14.45
C PRO A 96 -11.16 8.80 13.91
N TYR A 97 -11.66 8.90 12.68
CA TYR A 97 -12.44 7.81 12.05
C TYR A 97 -11.59 6.59 11.61
N LYS A 98 -10.27 6.63 11.80
CA LYS A 98 -9.31 5.51 11.64
C LYS A 98 -8.04 5.79 12.44
N ILE A 99 -7.35 4.75 12.90
CA ILE A 99 -6.13 4.87 13.70
C ILE A 99 -4.99 4.08 13.04
N ALA A 100 -3.90 4.77 12.72
CA ALA A 100 -2.66 4.14 12.26
C ALA A 100 -1.70 4.00 13.44
N LEU A 101 -1.38 2.76 13.82
CA LEU A 101 -0.44 2.46 14.91
C LEU A 101 1.01 2.42 14.44
N ASN A 102 1.26 2.56 13.13
CA ASN A 102 2.56 2.38 12.48
C ASN A 102 3.18 1.00 12.77
N ASP A 103 4.51 0.93 12.70
CA ASP A 103 5.30 -0.27 12.93
C ASP A 103 5.92 -0.29 14.34
N THR A 104 6.73 -1.30 14.68
CA THR A 104 7.31 -1.42 16.02
C THR A 104 8.26 -0.26 16.36
N GLU A 105 9.03 0.24 15.40
CA GLU A 105 9.95 1.36 15.65
C GLU A 105 9.24 2.70 15.82
N ASN A 106 8.13 2.90 15.10
CA ASN A 106 7.38 4.17 15.09
C ASN A 106 6.02 4.04 15.78
N PHE A 107 5.91 3.13 16.76
CA PHE A 107 4.64 2.69 17.33
C PHE A 107 3.85 3.83 18.00
N VAL A 108 2.64 4.06 17.52
CA VAL A 108 1.69 5.00 18.15
C VAL A 108 0.89 4.25 19.20
N ARG A 109 1.24 4.45 20.47
CA ARG A 109 0.71 3.67 21.59
C ARG A 109 -0.67 4.12 22.08
N THR A 110 -1.05 5.38 21.86
CA THR A 110 -2.30 5.95 22.39
C THR A 110 -3.05 6.71 21.30
N ALA A 111 -4.38 6.73 21.41
CA ALA A 111 -5.25 7.59 20.62
C ALA A 111 -6.36 8.14 21.51
N THR A 112 -6.75 9.38 21.26
CA THR A 112 -7.91 9.99 21.93
C THR A 112 -9.08 9.98 20.96
N LEU A 113 -10.18 9.31 21.34
CA LEU A 113 -11.41 9.31 20.59
C LEU A 113 -12.30 10.46 21.07
N SER A 114 -12.59 11.41 20.18
CA SER A 114 -13.58 12.46 20.36
C SER A 114 -14.93 11.95 19.87
N ILE A 115 -15.89 11.84 20.79
CA ILE A 115 -17.25 11.39 20.53
C ILE A 115 -18.17 12.60 20.66
N GLU A 116 -18.88 12.94 19.59
CA GLU A 116 -19.84 14.04 19.55
C GLU A 116 -21.26 13.50 19.43
N ASN A 117 -22.13 13.89 20.36
CA ASN A 117 -23.55 13.60 20.32
C ASN A 117 -24.30 14.70 19.56
N THR A 118 -24.68 14.43 18.31
CA THR A 118 -25.44 15.40 17.49
C THR A 118 -26.96 15.21 17.60
N SER A 119 -27.42 14.28 18.45
CA SER A 119 -28.85 14.09 18.72
C SER A 119 -29.41 15.16 19.65
N ASN A 120 -30.74 15.19 19.79
CA ASN A 120 -31.44 16.05 20.73
C ASN A 120 -31.68 15.41 22.12
N LYS A 121 -31.02 14.29 22.42
CA LYS A 121 -31.15 13.56 23.68
C LYS A 121 -29.79 13.26 24.28
N THR A 122 -29.74 13.14 25.60
CA THR A 122 -28.58 12.58 26.29
C THR A 122 -28.36 11.14 25.85
N LYS A 123 -27.11 10.74 25.62
CA LYS A 123 -26.72 9.38 25.25
C LYS A 123 -25.58 8.89 26.12
N THR A 124 -25.60 7.60 26.45
CA THR A 124 -24.46 6.89 27.03
C THR A 124 -23.69 6.19 25.92
N TYR A 125 -22.38 6.41 25.85
CA TYR A 125 -21.48 5.73 24.92
C TYR A 125 -20.60 4.75 25.69
N ARG A 126 -20.44 3.54 25.15
CA ARG A 126 -19.61 2.48 25.73
C ARG A 126 -18.58 1.99 24.71
N LEU A 127 -17.32 2.00 25.09
CA LEU A 127 -16.22 1.48 24.28
C LEU A 127 -16.06 -0.03 24.49
N SER A 128 -15.83 -0.74 23.39
CA SER A 128 -15.32 -2.11 23.43
C SER A 128 -14.31 -2.35 22.33
N HIS A 129 -13.58 -3.45 22.44
CA HIS A 129 -12.57 -3.87 21.46
C HIS A 129 -13.08 -5.06 20.66
N LEU A 130 -13.01 -4.95 19.34
CA LEU A 130 -13.38 -6.01 18.41
C LEU A 130 -12.15 -6.41 17.58
N PRO A 131 -11.46 -7.52 17.92
CA PRO A 131 -10.25 -7.92 17.22
C PRO A 131 -10.55 -8.44 15.80
N ALA A 132 -9.63 -8.16 14.88
CA ALA A 132 -9.64 -8.71 13.52
C ALA A 132 -8.45 -9.62 13.29
N ALA A 133 -8.52 -10.45 12.23
CA ALA A 133 -7.43 -11.32 11.86
C ALA A 133 -6.17 -10.52 11.50
N ALA A 134 -5.05 -10.93 12.08
CA ALA A 134 -3.74 -10.49 11.63
C ALA A 134 -3.38 -11.22 10.32
N VAL A 135 -2.49 -10.62 9.53
CA VAL A 135 -2.19 -11.05 8.17
C VAL A 135 -0.68 -11.06 7.97
N SER A 136 -0.12 -12.21 7.60
CA SER A 136 1.27 -12.31 7.14
C SER A 136 1.30 -12.47 5.62
N GLY A 137 2.01 -11.54 4.98
CA GLY A 137 2.06 -11.42 3.52
C GLY A 137 3.41 -11.80 2.91
N TYR A 138 4.43 -12.13 3.71
CA TYR A 138 5.79 -12.27 3.20
C TYR A 138 6.35 -13.69 3.38
N ASP A 139 7.07 -14.15 2.35
CA ASP A 139 8.01 -15.26 2.40
C ASP A 139 9.38 -14.72 1.92
N LEU A 140 10.03 -13.92 2.80
CA LEU A 140 11.26 -13.18 2.47
C LEU A 140 12.46 -14.09 2.16
N ALA A 141 12.38 -15.37 2.49
CA ALA A 141 13.36 -16.36 2.07
C ALA A 141 13.32 -16.58 0.55
N ARG A 142 12.13 -16.47 -0.06
CA ARG A 142 11.90 -16.72 -1.49
C ARG A 142 11.80 -15.47 -2.33
N SER A 143 11.17 -14.41 -1.85
CA SER A 143 10.93 -13.19 -2.64
C SER A 143 10.70 -11.98 -1.75
N ALA A 144 11.09 -10.80 -2.25
CA ALA A 144 10.71 -9.54 -1.65
C ALA A 144 9.22 -9.20 -1.88
N VAL A 145 8.60 -9.78 -2.92
CA VAL A 145 7.20 -9.53 -3.28
C VAL A 145 6.27 -10.32 -2.34
N PRO A 146 5.23 -9.68 -1.77
CA PRO A 146 4.24 -10.37 -0.95
C PRO A 146 3.55 -11.52 -1.69
N VAL A 147 3.26 -12.60 -0.96
CA VAL A 147 2.51 -13.75 -1.48
C VAL A 147 1.12 -13.33 -1.97
N ALA A 148 0.68 -13.93 -3.07
CA ALA A 148 -0.62 -13.60 -3.69
C ALA A 148 -1.83 -13.88 -2.77
N GLN A 149 -1.70 -14.86 -1.87
CA GLN A 149 -2.71 -15.18 -0.87
C GLN A 149 -2.04 -15.10 0.51
N PRO A 150 -2.38 -14.08 1.32
CA PRO A 150 -1.74 -13.94 2.60
C PRO A 150 -2.30 -14.95 3.60
N ASN A 151 -1.52 -15.24 4.64
CA ASN A 151 -1.93 -16.15 5.71
C ASN A 151 -2.61 -15.35 6.83
N TYR A 152 -3.82 -15.75 7.18
CA TYR A 152 -4.55 -15.18 8.32
C TYR A 152 -4.07 -15.83 9.62
N GLN A 153 -3.79 -15.00 10.62
CA GLN A 153 -3.30 -15.40 11.93
C GLN A 153 -4.34 -15.01 13.00
N SER A 154 -4.57 -15.93 13.94
CA SER A 154 -5.47 -15.71 15.10
C SER A 154 -4.73 -15.05 16.25
N VAL A 155 -4.13 -13.89 15.99
CA VAL A 155 -3.47 -13.06 17.01
C VAL A 155 -3.98 -11.63 16.88
N SER A 156 -4.16 -10.94 18.00
CA SER A 156 -4.65 -9.57 18.04
C SER A 156 -3.80 -8.72 18.98
N GLY A 157 -3.70 -7.43 18.67
CA GLY A 157 -3.16 -6.45 19.61
C GLY A 157 -4.03 -6.33 20.86
N LEU A 158 -3.43 -5.83 21.94
CA LEU A 158 -4.15 -5.47 23.16
C LEU A 158 -4.74 -4.08 23.03
N VAL A 159 -5.93 -3.89 23.60
CA VAL A 159 -6.59 -2.58 23.68
C VAL A 159 -7.09 -2.40 25.10
N SER A 160 -6.78 -1.26 25.70
CA SER A 160 -7.34 -0.84 26.99
C SER A 160 -7.87 0.58 26.91
N PHE A 161 -8.87 0.87 27.73
CA PHE A 161 -9.50 2.18 27.82
C PHE A 161 -9.23 2.74 29.22
N GLU A 162 -8.79 4.00 29.30
CA GLU A 162 -8.70 4.69 30.59
C GLU A 162 -10.09 4.79 31.23
N GLN A 163 -11.08 5.14 30.41
CA GLN A 163 -12.48 5.13 30.72
C GLN A 163 -13.25 4.47 29.58
N ALA A 164 -14.04 3.44 29.88
CA ALA A 164 -14.78 2.68 28.87
C ALA A 164 -16.20 3.22 28.61
N GLN A 165 -16.62 4.29 29.28
CA GLN A 165 -17.95 4.87 29.09
C GLN A 165 -17.98 6.39 29.32
N ILE A 166 -18.80 7.10 28.55
CA ILE A 166 -19.06 8.53 28.77
C ILE A 166 -20.54 8.82 28.52
N VAL A 167 -21.11 9.74 29.29
CA VAL A 167 -22.48 10.23 29.09
C VAL A 167 -22.38 11.63 28.53
N LEU A 168 -23.02 11.89 27.39
CA LEU A 168 -22.98 13.18 26.73
C LEU A 168 -24.40 13.72 26.52
N GLN A 169 -24.61 14.97 26.90
CA GLN A 169 -25.83 15.71 26.62
C GLN A 169 -25.99 15.97 25.11
N ALA A 170 -27.15 16.48 24.71
CA ALA A 170 -27.40 16.89 23.34
C ALA A 170 -26.39 17.97 22.89
N GLY A 171 -25.70 17.76 21.78
CA GLY A 171 -24.68 18.66 21.24
C GLY A 171 -23.32 18.58 21.94
N GLU A 172 -23.17 17.75 22.99
CA GLU A 172 -21.92 17.66 23.75
C GLU A 172 -20.90 16.77 23.04
N THR A 173 -19.62 17.12 23.20
CA THR A 173 -18.47 16.32 22.76
C THR A 173 -17.64 15.92 23.97
N GLY A 174 -17.25 14.66 24.04
CA GLY A 174 -16.35 14.15 25.07
C GLY A 174 -15.26 13.26 24.51
N ASN A 175 -14.18 13.13 25.28
CA ASN A 175 -12.97 12.42 24.87
C ASN A 175 -12.76 11.17 25.71
N LEU A 176 -12.38 10.06 25.07
CA LEU A 176 -11.97 8.83 25.72
C LEU A 176 -10.61 8.38 25.20
N GLN A 177 -9.65 8.15 26.10
CA GLN A 177 -8.32 7.69 25.75
C GLN A 177 -8.28 6.17 25.59
N THR A 178 -7.69 5.72 24.48
CA THR A 178 -7.42 4.31 24.17
C THR A 178 -5.92 4.07 24.13
N THR A 179 -5.47 2.98 24.75
CA THR A 179 -4.08 2.51 24.71
C THR A 179 -3.99 1.18 23.96
N PHE A 180 -2.97 1.05 23.13
CA PHE A 180 -2.71 -0.11 22.29
C PHE A 180 -1.46 -0.86 22.73
N GLY A 181 -1.50 -2.18 22.61
CA GLY A 181 -0.35 -3.07 22.77
C GLY A 181 -0.17 -3.95 21.53
N GLN A 182 1.09 -4.19 21.16
CA GLN A 182 1.41 -5.07 20.03
C GLN A 182 1.16 -6.54 20.40
N PRO A 183 0.69 -7.38 19.45
CA PRO A 183 0.59 -8.83 19.70
C PRO A 183 1.96 -9.47 19.87
N ALA A 184 2.05 -10.45 20.77
CA ALA A 184 3.22 -11.33 20.85
C ALA A 184 3.22 -12.31 19.67
N SER A 185 4.11 -12.11 18.69
CA SER A 185 4.27 -13.02 17.56
C SER A 185 5.71 -13.00 17.05
N GLY A 186 6.24 -14.18 16.69
CA GLY A 186 7.53 -14.32 16.01
C GLY A 186 7.46 -14.16 14.48
N ILE A 187 6.29 -13.83 13.93
CA ILE A 187 6.11 -13.66 12.49
C ILE A 187 6.56 -12.24 12.09
N PRO A 188 7.62 -12.09 11.26
CA PRO A 188 8.13 -10.79 10.87
C PRO A 188 7.14 -10.03 9.99
N HIS A 189 7.07 -8.71 10.13
CA HIS A 189 6.19 -7.81 9.36
C HIS A 189 4.71 -8.23 9.37
N LEU A 190 4.27 -8.89 10.44
CA LEU A 190 2.87 -9.23 10.64
C LEU A 190 2.04 -7.96 10.77
N ILE A 191 1.00 -7.85 9.96
CA ILE A 191 0.03 -6.75 10.04
C ILE A 191 -1.10 -7.20 10.96
N TYR A 192 -1.38 -6.43 12.02
CA TYR A 192 -2.44 -6.73 12.98
C TYR A 192 -3.39 -5.54 13.10
N GLY A 193 -4.59 -5.76 13.62
CA GLY A 193 -5.57 -4.70 13.76
C GLY A 193 -6.90 -5.18 14.33
N GLY A 194 -7.86 -4.28 14.32
CA GLY A 194 -9.22 -4.51 14.81
C GLY A 194 -10.01 -3.22 14.76
N TYR A 195 -11.04 -3.15 15.59
CA TYR A 195 -11.93 -2.00 15.68
C TYR A 195 -12.09 -1.59 17.14
N ILE A 196 -12.06 -0.28 17.39
CA ILE A 196 -12.69 0.27 18.58
C ILE A 196 -14.17 0.44 18.27
N VAL A 197 -15.02 -0.17 19.08
CA VAL A 197 -16.47 -0.12 18.91
C VAL A 197 -17.03 0.89 19.90
N VAL A 198 -17.74 1.89 19.39
CA VAL A 198 -18.51 2.84 20.20
C VAL A 198 -19.97 2.43 20.11
N ASN A 199 -20.49 1.83 21.17
CA ASN A 199 -21.90 1.46 21.27
C ASN A 199 -22.68 2.62 21.88
N GLU A 200 -23.77 3.00 21.22
CA GLU A 200 -24.72 3.99 21.73
C GLU A 200 -25.79 3.28 22.58
N GLY A 201 -26.19 3.84 23.72
CA GLY A 201 -27.24 3.28 24.56
C GLY A 201 -28.10 4.29 25.31
N ASP A 202 -29.42 4.18 25.10
CA ASP A 202 -30.48 4.26 26.14
C ASP A 202 -31.88 3.74 25.68
N ASN A 203 -32.05 3.12 24.49
CA ASN A 203 -33.29 2.46 24.02
C ASN A 203 -32.97 1.41 22.93
N ASN A 204 -33.92 0.52 22.59
CA ASN A 204 -33.88 -0.67 21.71
C ASN A 204 -33.21 -0.56 20.29
N GLU A 205 -32.48 0.51 19.96
CA GLU A 205 -31.66 0.62 18.76
C GLU A 205 -30.18 0.60 19.15
N ASN A 206 -29.62 -0.61 19.30
CA ASN A 206 -28.20 -0.78 19.56
C ASN A 206 -27.42 -0.52 18.25
N ARG A 207 -27.06 0.74 17.99
CA ARG A 207 -26.17 1.11 16.88
C ARG A 207 -24.72 1.13 17.35
N SER A 208 -23.85 0.48 16.58
CA SER A 208 -22.42 0.42 16.84
C SER A 208 -21.67 1.23 15.79
N ILE A 209 -20.78 2.11 16.25
CA ILE A 209 -19.82 2.80 15.40
C ILE A 209 -18.48 2.07 15.48
N TYR A 210 -17.83 1.91 14.34
CA TYR A 210 -16.55 1.21 14.25
C TYR A 210 -15.44 2.15 13.83
N VAL A 211 -14.36 2.18 14.61
CA VAL A 211 -13.12 2.89 14.28
C VAL A 211 -12.03 1.86 14.03
N PRO A 212 -11.65 1.58 12.76
CA PRO A 212 -10.59 0.64 12.46
C PRO A 212 -9.25 1.16 12.97
N TYR A 213 -8.45 0.24 13.51
CA TYR A 213 -7.05 0.48 13.78
C TYR A 213 -6.20 -0.65 13.20
N TYR A 214 -4.97 -0.33 12.80
CA TYR A 214 -3.99 -1.35 12.42
C TYR A 214 -2.56 -0.89 12.68
N GLY A 215 -1.67 -1.86 12.85
CA GLY A 215 -0.23 -1.66 12.93
C GLY A 215 0.53 -2.84 12.32
N ALA A 216 1.85 -2.72 12.24
CA ALA A 216 2.73 -3.78 11.78
C ALA A 216 3.77 -4.13 12.86
N LEU A 217 4.15 -5.40 12.96
CA LEU A 217 5.29 -5.82 13.78
C LEU A 217 6.61 -5.61 13.01
N GLY A 218 7.69 -5.35 13.75
CA GLY A 218 9.02 -5.14 13.19
C GLY A 218 9.19 -3.76 12.56
N ASN A 219 10.30 -3.56 11.85
CA ASN A 219 10.65 -2.31 11.19
C ASN A 219 10.32 -2.36 9.70
N GLN A 220 9.32 -1.62 9.22
CA GLN A 220 8.94 -1.66 7.80
C GLN A 220 10.04 -1.09 6.89
N ARG A 221 10.96 -0.29 7.41
CA ARG A 221 12.12 0.23 6.68
C ARG A 221 13.12 -0.86 6.29
N GLU A 222 13.11 -2.01 6.98
CA GLU A 222 13.96 -3.16 6.68
C GLU A 222 13.40 -4.07 5.57
N LEU A 223 12.16 -3.83 5.13
CA LEU A 223 11.59 -4.62 4.04
C LEU A 223 12.43 -4.43 2.76
N PRO A 224 12.79 -5.54 2.07
CA PRO A 224 13.52 -5.44 0.83
C PRO A 224 12.70 -4.71 -0.24
N ILE A 225 13.33 -3.78 -0.96
CA ILE A 225 12.71 -3.09 -2.08
C ILE A 225 12.95 -3.89 -3.35
N PHE A 226 14.20 -4.18 -3.70
CA PHE A 226 14.49 -4.99 -4.87
C PHE A 226 14.40 -6.50 -4.58
N ASP A 227 13.72 -7.25 -5.45
CA ASP A 227 13.55 -8.71 -5.34
C ASP A 227 14.82 -9.49 -5.75
N ARG A 228 15.90 -9.27 -4.99
CA ARG A 228 17.21 -9.90 -5.21
C ARG A 228 17.16 -11.42 -5.08
N LYS A 229 16.20 -11.96 -4.30
CA LYS A 229 15.98 -13.40 -4.17
C LYS A 229 15.53 -14.05 -5.49
N GLN A 230 14.84 -13.28 -6.33
CA GLN A 230 14.44 -13.69 -7.69
C GLN A 230 15.40 -13.19 -8.78
N GLY A 231 16.56 -12.63 -8.39
CA GLY A 231 17.58 -12.15 -9.32
C GLY A 231 17.36 -10.74 -9.86
N TYR A 232 16.47 -9.95 -9.25
CA TYR A 232 16.21 -8.57 -9.65
C TYR A 232 16.99 -7.54 -8.82
N PRO A 233 17.25 -6.36 -9.39
CA PRO A 233 17.10 -6.04 -10.80
C PRO A 233 18.24 -6.65 -11.65
N TYR A 234 18.09 -6.65 -12.98
CA TYR A 234 19.11 -7.13 -13.91
C TYR A 234 19.03 -6.44 -15.28
N ILE A 235 20.15 -6.43 -16.02
CA ILE A 235 20.18 -6.01 -17.43
C ILE A 235 19.93 -7.22 -18.35
N GLY A 236 19.04 -7.03 -19.31
CA GLY A 236 18.48 -8.10 -20.13
C GLY A 236 18.35 -7.74 -21.61
N THR A 237 17.94 -8.73 -22.40
CA THR A 237 17.41 -8.52 -23.74
C THR A 237 15.93 -8.13 -23.68
N ARG A 238 15.36 -7.66 -24.80
CA ARG A 238 13.92 -7.37 -24.93
C ARG A 238 13.00 -8.53 -24.51
N MET A 239 13.48 -9.77 -24.60
CA MET A 239 12.74 -10.98 -24.23
C MET A 239 12.88 -11.37 -22.75
N GLY A 240 13.43 -10.50 -21.89
CA GLY A 240 13.62 -10.80 -20.46
C GLY A 240 14.70 -11.84 -20.19
N ARG A 241 15.65 -12.04 -21.10
CA ARG A 241 16.81 -12.92 -20.86
C ARG A 241 17.95 -12.09 -20.27
N ALA A 242 18.39 -12.44 -19.06
CA ALA A 242 19.54 -11.78 -18.44
C ALA A 242 20.79 -11.93 -19.33
N VAL A 243 21.51 -10.83 -19.54
CA VAL A 243 22.69 -10.79 -20.43
C VAL A 243 23.89 -11.54 -19.82
N ILE A 244 23.90 -11.71 -18.50
CA ILE A 244 24.86 -12.55 -17.77
C ILE A 244 24.05 -13.52 -16.90
N HIS A 245 23.77 -14.73 -17.39
CA HIS A 245 22.99 -15.71 -16.64
C HIS A 245 23.87 -16.44 -15.59
N GLN A 246 23.58 -16.25 -14.30
CA GLN A 246 24.08 -17.06 -13.18
C GLN A 246 23.15 -18.26 -12.88
N ARG A 247 22.61 -18.96 -13.90
CA ARG A 247 21.97 -20.27 -13.67
C ARG A 247 22.95 -21.36 -14.12
N SER A 248 23.35 -22.22 -13.19
CA SER A 248 24.46 -23.19 -13.28
C SER A 248 24.52 -24.13 -14.49
N TRP A 249 23.54 -24.12 -15.40
CA TRP A 249 23.48 -25.01 -16.56
C TRP A 249 23.83 -24.32 -17.90
N TYR A 250 23.95 -22.99 -17.93
CA TYR A 250 24.54 -22.25 -19.06
C TYR A 250 25.72 -21.40 -18.57
N LYS A 251 26.94 -21.89 -18.80
CA LYS A 251 28.17 -21.11 -18.60
C LYS A 251 28.26 -20.08 -19.72
N ASN A 252 27.93 -18.81 -19.45
CA ASN A 252 28.39 -17.71 -20.32
C ASN A 252 29.84 -17.40 -19.95
N ASN A 253 30.73 -17.40 -20.95
CA ASN A 253 32.19 -17.28 -20.83
C ASN A 253 32.69 -15.89 -20.37
N GLY A 254 32.14 -15.29 -19.32
CA GLY A 254 32.70 -14.08 -18.71
C GLY A 254 32.81 -12.84 -19.62
N ASN A 255 32.18 -12.84 -20.80
CA ASN A 255 32.26 -11.70 -21.72
C ASN A 255 31.41 -10.54 -21.22
N ILE A 256 32.05 -9.37 -21.10
CA ILE A 256 31.39 -8.10 -20.80
C ILE A 256 30.53 -7.72 -22.01
N PRO A 257 29.21 -7.47 -21.85
CA PRO A 257 28.36 -7.13 -22.98
C PRO A 257 28.76 -5.79 -23.60
N VAL A 258 28.70 -5.73 -24.93
CA VAL A 258 29.10 -4.57 -25.73
C VAL A 258 27.85 -4.01 -26.42
N TYR A 259 27.66 -2.69 -26.35
CA TYR A 259 26.54 -1.98 -26.95
C TYR A 259 27.04 -0.87 -27.88
N ASN A 260 26.45 -0.78 -29.07
CA ASN A 260 26.58 0.34 -29.99
C ASN A 260 25.25 1.08 -30.11
N PHE A 261 25.01 2.02 -29.20
CA PHE A 261 23.78 2.82 -29.18
C PHE A 261 23.63 3.72 -30.41
N ARG A 262 24.71 4.08 -31.10
CA ARG A 262 24.64 4.82 -32.38
C ARG A 262 24.14 3.95 -33.52
N ALA A 263 24.41 2.65 -33.47
CA ALA A 263 23.86 1.65 -34.39
C ALA A 263 22.43 1.20 -34.03
N GLY A 264 21.84 1.75 -32.95
CA GLY A 264 20.45 1.49 -32.57
C GLY A 264 20.26 0.40 -31.50
N ASP A 265 21.34 -0.06 -30.85
CA ASP A 265 21.21 -0.99 -29.74
C ASP A 265 20.34 -0.44 -28.61
N VAL A 266 19.69 -1.36 -27.88
CA VAL A 266 18.86 -1.03 -26.72
C VAL A 266 19.25 -1.94 -25.56
N LEU A 267 19.50 -1.33 -24.41
CA LEU A 267 19.70 -2.05 -23.16
C LEU A 267 18.40 -2.03 -22.37
N TYR A 268 17.98 -3.19 -21.85
CA TYR A 268 16.77 -3.30 -21.04
C TYR A 268 17.16 -3.53 -19.58
N LEU A 269 16.61 -2.72 -18.67
CA LEU A 269 16.71 -2.95 -17.23
C LEU A 269 15.38 -3.47 -16.71
N TYR A 270 15.43 -4.61 -16.04
CA TYR A 270 14.28 -5.22 -15.39
C TYR A 270 14.40 -5.00 -13.89
N THR A 271 13.37 -4.42 -13.26
CA THR A 271 13.29 -4.27 -11.80
C THR A 271 12.04 -4.93 -11.26
N ARG A 272 12.12 -5.46 -10.04
CA ARG A 272 10.99 -6.06 -9.36
C ARG A 272 10.96 -5.57 -7.92
N MET A 273 9.92 -4.81 -7.60
CA MET A 273 9.74 -4.06 -6.37
C MET A 273 8.92 -4.91 -5.38
N GLY A 274 9.52 -5.34 -4.28
CA GLY A 274 8.84 -6.00 -3.16
C GLY A 274 8.08 -5.02 -2.26
N SER A 275 8.64 -3.83 -2.10
CA SER A 275 8.08 -2.74 -1.30
C SER A 275 7.86 -1.49 -2.16
N PRO A 276 6.82 -0.68 -1.89
CA PRO A 276 6.64 0.58 -2.58
C PRO A 276 7.76 1.55 -2.20
N SER A 277 8.08 2.47 -3.12
CA SER A 277 9.08 3.52 -2.88
C SER A 277 8.54 4.86 -3.32
N ALA A 278 8.71 5.88 -2.47
CA ALA A 278 8.30 7.24 -2.82
C ALA A 278 9.09 7.78 -4.03
N ILE A 279 10.34 7.35 -4.20
CA ILE A 279 11.21 7.74 -5.31
C ILE A 279 12.11 6.57 -5.70
N ALA A 280 12.13 6.20 -6.98
CA ALA A 280 13.14 5.33 -7.57
C ALA A 280 13.93 6.07 -8.66
N LYS A 281 15.23 5.81 -8.75
CA LYS A 281 16.15 6.45 -9.69
C LYS A 281 16.99 5.42 -10.42
N LEU A 282 17.25 5.67 -11.69
CA LEU A 282 18.15 4.93 -12.56
C LEU A 282 19.24 5.88 -13.05
N GLN A 283 20.49 5.50 -12.84
CA GLN A 283 21.64 6.35 -13.11
C GLN A 283 22.72 5.60 -13.88
N LEU A 284 23.44 6.33 -14.73
CA LEU A 284 24.63 5.86 -15.40
C LEU A 284 25.85 6.14 -14.51
N VAL A 285 26.69 5.13 -14.31
CA VAL A 285 27.88 5.21 -13.46
C VAL A 285 29.11 4.76 -14.24
N GLN A 286 30.20 5.50 -14.08
CA GLN A 286 31.53 5.18 -14.62
C GLN A 286 32.57 5.38 -13.52
N ASN A 287 33.43 4.39 -13.27
CA ASN A 287 34.44 4.42 -12.21
C ASN A 287 33.87 4.86 -10.86
N ASP A 288 32.73 4.26 -10.46
CA ASP A 288 31.96 4.56 -9.24
C ASP A 288 31.47 6.01 -9.10
N THR A 289 31.63 6.83 -10.15
CA THR A 289 31.13 8.21 -10.21
C THR A 289 29.85 8.27 -11.04
N THR A 290 28.89 9.07 -10.59
CA THR A 290 27.62 9.25 -11.30
C THR A 290 27.84 10.13 -12.52
N VAL A 291 27.57 9.61 -13.70
CA VAL A 291 27.65 10.34 -14.98
C VAL A 291 26.38 11.18 -15.18
N GLY A 292 25.22 10.62 -14.85
CA GLY A 292 23.92 11.31 -14.91
C GLY A 292 22.75 10.36 -14.74
N ASP A 293 21.54 10.94 -14.68
CA ASP A 293 20.30 10.18 -14.56
C ASP A 293 19.88 9.63 -15.94
N LEU A 294 19.23 8.47 -15.98
CA LEU A 294 18.62 8.00 -17.23
C LEU A 294 17.37 8.84 -17.57
N PRO A 295 17.10 9.16 -18.85
CA PRO A 295 15.83 9.74 -19.27
C PRO A 295 14.68 8.84 -18.85
N HIS A 296 13.64 9.40 -18.23
CA HIS A 296 12.54 8.64 -17.62
C HIS A 296 12.98 7.62 -16.56
N GLY A 297 14.20 7.77 -16.04
CA GLY A 297 14.75 6.93 -14.97
C GLY A 297 14.55 7.55 -13.60
N THR A 298 13.53 8.38 -13.39
CA THR A 298 13.18 8.90 -12.06
C THR A 298 11.67 8.83 -11.92
N ASP A 299 11.22 7.89 -11.11
CA ASP A 299 9.82 7.64 -10.86
C ASP A 299 9.46 8.00 -9.43
N HIS A 300 8.28 8.57 -9.27
CA HIS A 300 7.70 8.92 -7.99
C HIS A 300 6.53 7.99 -7.69
N TRP A 301 6.35 7.65 -6.41
CA TRP A 301 5.25 6.79 -5.95
C TRP A 301 5.22 5.43 -6.63
N VAL A 302 6.39 4.80 -6.72
CA VAL A 302 6.56 3.49 -7.35
C VAL A 302 5.88 2.43 -6.50
N SER A 303 4.91 1.75 -7.10
CA SER A 303 4.21 0.65 -6.45
C SER A 303 5.09 -0.58 -6.33
N ARG A 304 4.75 -1.47 -5.41
CA ARG A 304 5.30 -2.84 -5.43
C ARG A 304 4.71 -3.63 -6.59
N ASN A 305 5.46 -4.60 -7.08
CA ASN A 305 5.00 -5.62 -8.01
C ASN A 305 4.16 -6.70 -7.29
N ASP A 306 3.52 -7.55 -8.08
CA ASP A 306 2.84 -8.74 -7.61
C ASP A 306 3.23 -9.99 -8.43
N HIS A 307 2.41 -11.04 -8.37
CA HIS A 307 2.63 -12.30 -9.08
C HIS A 307 1.76 -12.45 -10.34
N GLY A 308 1.03 -11.40 -10.73
CA GLY A 308 0.29 -11.31 -11.98
C GLY A 308 1.21 -11.00 -13.16
N SER A 309 0.78 -11.38 -14.37
CA SER A 309 1.53 -11.14 -15.62
C SER A 309 1.75 -9.66 -15.92
N ASP A 310 0.81 -8.81 -15.52
CA ASP A 310 0.78 -7.39 -15.90
C ASP A 310 1.55 -6.51 -14.91
N SER A 311 1.98 -7.08 -13.78
CA SER A 311 2.65 -6.40 -12.69
C SER A 311 3.80 -7.23 -12.12
N SER A 312 4.36 -8.14 -12.93
CA SER A 312 5.45 -9.02 -12.49
C SER A 312 6.75 -8.27 -12.22
N ASP A 313 7.00 -7.21 -12.99
CA ASP A 313 8.23 -6.43 -13.05
C ASP A 313 8.01 -5.11 -13.79
N TYR A 314 8.95 -4.17 -13.62
CA TYR A 314 9.08 -2.96 -14.41
C TYR A 314 10.22 -3.13 -15.42
N VAL A 315 10.02 -2.66 -16.65
CA VAL A 315 11.01 -2.75 -17.72
C VAL A 315 11.34 -1.35 -18.22
N TYR A 316 12.62 -1.00 -18.18
CA TYR A 316 13.13 0.28 -18.64
C TYR A 316 13.99 0.08 -19.88
N GLU A 317 13.60 0.72 -20.98
CA GLU A 317 14.39 0.75 -22.20
C GLU A 317 15.41 1.90 -22.16
N TRP A 318 16.68 1.58 -22.37
CA TRP A 318 17.74 2.57 -22.39
C TRP A 318 18.52 2.54 -23.69
N ARG A 319 18.59 3.70 -24.36
CA ARG A 319 19.24 3.88 -25.67
C ARG A 319 20.50 4.74 -25.59
N GLY A 320 21.30 4.55 -24.53
CA GLY A 320 22.59 5.22 -24.39
C GLY A 320 22.51 6.74 -24.20
N ARG A 321 21.44 7.27 -23.57
CA ARG A 321 21.32 8.71 -23.28
C ARG A 321 21.24 8.96 -21.78
N PHE A 322 21.78 10.04 -21.29
CA PHE A 322 21.69 10.44 -19.88
C PHE A 322 21.41 11.94 -19.76
N ILE A 323 20.79 12.32 -18.64
CA ILE A 323 20.53 13.70 -18.26
C ILE A 323 21.68 14.17 -17.39
N LEU A 324 22.37 15.21 -17.85
CA LEU A 324 23.36 15.95 -17.06
C LEU A 324 22.68 17.19 -16.48
N ARG A 325 22.67 17.32 -15.16
CA ARG A 325 22.13 18.47 -14.43
C ARG A 325 23.25 19.39 -13.96
N SER A 326 23.05 20.70 -14.12
CA SER A 326 23.92 21.75 -13.59
C SER A 326 23.04 22.87 -13.03
N GLY A 327 22.83 22.85 -11.71
CA GLY A 327 21.82 23.70 -11.07
C GLY A 327 20.42 23.42 -11.63
N SER A 328 19.71 24.48 -12.01
CA SER A 328 18.38 24.39 -12.63
C SER A 328 18.40 23.97 -14.11
N ASN A 329 19.57 24.01 -14.74
CA ASN A 329 19.72 23.63 -16.15
C ASN A 329 19.96 22.13 -16.29
N TRP A 330 19.42 21.56 -17.37
CA TRP A 330 19.63 20.17 -17.72
C TRP A 330 19.87 20.02 -19.23
N SER A 331 20.63 19.00 -19.60
CA SER A 331 20.86 18.63 -21.00
C SER A 331 20.86 17.11 -21.14
N ILE A 332 20.35 16.61 -22.27
CA ILE A 332 20.43 15.20 -22.62
C ILE A 332 21.69 14.99 -23.47
N ARG A 333 22.53 14.04 -23.06
CA ARG A 333 23.76 13.67 -23.77
C ARG A 333 23.75 12.20 -24.12
N SER A 334 24.41 11.85 -25.21
CA SER A 334 24.71 10.46 -25.54
C SER A 334 25.92 9.99 -24.75
N VAL A 335 25.87 8.75 -24.28
CA VAL A 335 27.00 8.09 -23.63
C VAL A 335 28.17 7.97 -24.62
N SER A 336 29.38 8.25 -24.15
CA SER A 336 30.61 8.09 -24.93
C SER A 336 31.14 6.66 -24.83
N ASN A 337 32.14 6.33 -25.64
CA ASN A 337 32.81 5.04 -25.54
C ASN A 337 33.46 4.85 -24.18
N GLY A 338 33.39 3.63 -23.66
CA GLY A 338 33.93 3.28 -22.35
C GLY A 338 33.15 2.17 -21.66
N THR A 339 33.56 1.86 -20.43
CA THR A 339 32.94 0.84 -19.60
C THR A 339 32.08 1.49 -18.53
N PHE A 340 30.83 1.04 -18.39
CA PHE A 340 29.82 1.64 -17.51
C PHE A 340 29.07 0.58 -16.69
N ARG A 341 28.34 1.06 -15.69
CA ARG A 341 27.29 0.32 -14.96
C ARG A 341 26.01 1.15 -14.92
N LEU A 342 24.87 0.48 -14.81
CA LEU A 342 23.65 1.11 -14.35
C LEU A 342 23.57 1.00 -12.83
N ARG A 343 23.08 2.05 -12.17
CA ARG A 343 22.74 2.06 -10.76
C ARG A 343 21.24 2.29 -10.60
N ALA A 344 20.56 1.38 -9.90
CA ALA A 344 19.18 1.55 -9.48
C ALA A 344 19.16 1.92 -7.99
N LEU A 345 18.40 2.96 -7.63
CA LEU A 345 18.21 3.40 -6.25
C LEU A 345 16.71 3.47 -5.97
N ALA A 346 16.28 3.00 -4.82
CA ALA A 346 14.91 3.19 -4.35
C ALA A 346 14.92 3.63 -2.89
N LEU A 347 14.16 4.68 -2.57
CA LEU A 347 14.09 5.22 -1.21
C LEU A 347 13.32 4.26 -0.30
N LYS A 348 13.90 3.91 0.85
CA LYS A 348 13.27 3.05 1.86
C LYS A 348 12.05 3.73 2.49
N ILE A 349 11.17 2.93 3.09
CA ILE A 349 10.03 3.44 3.87
C ILE A 349 10.58 4.32 5.01
N PHE A 350 9.97 5.49 5.21
CA PHE A 350 10.47 6.56 6.10
C PHE A 350 11.87 7.11 5.75
N GLY A 351 12.33 6.89 4.51
CA GLY A 351 13.62 7.37 4.03
C GLY A 351 13.67 8.88 3.81
N ASP A 352 14.79 9.49 4.18
CA ASP A 352 15.17 10.84 3.80
C ASP A 352 15.97 10.81 2.48
N PRO A 353 15.48 11.42 1.38
CA PRO A 353 16.17 11.39 0.09
C PRO A 353 17.56 12.04 0.11
N GLN A 354 17.90 12.83 1.13
CA GLN A 354 19.23 13.44 1.30
C GLN A 354 20.24 12.52 1.99
N LYS A 355 19.80 11.42 2.62
CA LYS A 355 20.69 10.48 3.32
C LYS A 355 20.98 9.27 2.44
N GLN A 356 22.26 8.98 2.21
CA GLN A 356 22.65 7.89 1.31
C GLN A 356 22.21 6.50 1.82
N ASP A 357 22.25 6.27 3.14
CA ASP A 357 21.90 4.98 3.75
C ASP A 357 20.38 4.67 3.72
N ASP A 358 19.58 5.68 3.39
CA ASP A 358 18.13 5.59 3.25
C ASP A 358 17.71 5.00 1.89
N TRP A 359 18.67 4.77 0.99
CA TRP A 359 18.42 4.16 -0.32
C TRP A 359 18.75 2.67 -0.33
N ASP A 360 17.88 1.86 -0.92
CA ASP A 360 18.22 0.52 -1.42
C ASP A 360 18.92 0.69 -2.78
N VAL A 361 20.19 0.27 -2.87
CA VAL A 361 21.03 0.52 -4.05
C VAL A 361 21.44 -0.79 -4.70
N TRP A 362 21.33 -0.85 -6.03
CA TRP A 362 21.83 -1.94 -6.85
C TRP A 362 22.68 -1.41 -8.00
N TYR A 363 23.72 -2.17 -8.34
CA TYR A 363 24.57 -1.91 -9.50
C TYR A 363 24.50 -3.09 -10.47
N SER A 364 24.39 -2.80 -11.76
CA SER A 364 24.54 -3.81 -12.79
C SER A 364 25.97 -4.32 -12.87
N HIS A 365 26.14 -5.47 -13.52
CA HIS A 365 27.43 -5.82 -14.09
C HIS A 365 27.89 -4.75 -15.09
N GLN A 366 29.20 -4.73 -15.36
CA GLN A 366 29.77 -3.82 -16.34
C GLN A 366 29.25 -4.13 -17.75
N PHE A 367 29.16 -3.10 -18.57
CA PHE A 367 28.96 -3.19 -20.01
C PHE A 367 29.86 -2.17 -20.72
N VAL A 368 30.27 -2.47 -21.95
CA VAL A 368 31.08 -1.59 -22.78
C VAL A 368 30.19 -0.89 -23.80
N VAL A 369 30.45 0.40 -24.01
CA VAL A 369 29.88 1.17 -25.11
C VAL A 369 30.95 1.41 -26.16
N ILE A 370 30.60 1.17 -27.41
CA ILE A 370 31.42 1.45 -28.59
C ILE A 370 30.64 2.27 -29.62
N GLY A 371 31.38 2.88 -30.54
CA GLY A 371 30.84 3.63 -31.68
C GLY A 371 30.66 5.09 -31.38
#